data_AF-A0A484YFQ6-F1
#
_entry.id   AF-A0A484YFQ6-F1
#
_cell.length_a   1.000
_cell.length_b   1.000
_cell.length_c   1.000
_cell.angle_alpha   90.00
_cell.angle_beta   90.00
_cell.angle_gamma   90.00
#
_symmetry.space_group_name_H-M   'P 1'
#
loop_
_entity.id
_entity.type
_entity.pdbx_description
1 polymer ?
#
loop_
_entity_poly.entity_id
_entity_poly.type
_entity_poly.pdbx_seq_one_letter_code
_entity_poly.pdbx_strand_id
1 'polypeptide(L)' 'MPEWTTEEMALLWRHSNAEVAAITGRSIDEVGDKRLQTDIECNGWDVNDPEREEE' A
#
# COMPACT_ATOMS: atom_id res chain seq x y z
N MET A 1 -2.46 6.54 -13.98
CA MET A 1 -2.36 7.24 -12.69
C MET A 1 -0.95 7.77 -12.54
N PRO A 2 -0.74 8.93 -11.91
CA PRO A 2 0.61 9.40 -11.59
C PRO A 2 1.30 8.40 -10.65
N GLU A 3 2.62 8.26 -10.81
CA GLU A 3 3.46 7.44 -9.94
C GLU A 3 3.39 7.94 -8.49
N TRP A 4 3.60 7.04 -7.52
CA TRP A 4 3.62 7.39 -6.09
C TRP A 4 4.97 7.98 -5.71
N THR A 5 4.99 9.16 -5.11
CA THR A 5 6.24 9.74 -4.61
C THR A 5 6.65 9.11 -3.27
N THR A 6 7.93 9.23 -2.92
CA THR A 6 8.43 8.80 -1.58
C THR A 6 7.68 9.49 -0.44
N GLU A 7 7.26 10.75 -0.64
CA GLU A 7 6.51 11.52 0.35
C GLU A 7 5.09 10.98 0.53
N GLU A 8 4.42 10.64 -0.57
CA GLU A 8 3.10 9.99 -0.54
C GLU A 8 3.18 8.60 0.08
N MET A 9 4.22 7.83 -0.27
CA MET A 9 4.50 6.51 0.32
C MET A 9 4.68 6.62 1.85
N ALA A 10 5.36 7.67 2.33
CA ALA A 10 5.55 7.91 3.76
C ALA A 10 4.24 8.27 4.50
N LEU A 11 3.17 8.68 3.80
CA LEU A 11 1.87 8.92 4.42
C LEU A 11 1.15 7.62 4.76
N LEU A 12 1.33 6.56 3.97
CA LEU A 12 0.71 5.25 4.20
C LEU A 12 1.06 4.71 5.60
N TRP A 13 2.29 4.94 6.07
CA TRP A 13 2.75 4.49 7.37
C TRP A 13 2.18 5.28 8.56
N ARG A 14 1.61 6.47 8.33
CA ARG A 14 1.27 7.44 9.38
C ARG A 14 -0.21 7.78 9.47
N HIS A 15 -0.95 7.52 8.41
CA HIS A 15 -2.34 7.96 8.26
C HIS A 15 -3.23 6.81 7.80
N SER A 16 -4.53 6.93 8.03
CA SER A 16 -5.56 6.03 7.48
C SER A 16 -5.76 6.24 5.98
N ASN A 17 -6.40 5.28 5.28
CA ASN A 17 -6.65 5.42 3.84
C ASN A 17 -7.49 6.66 3.50
N ALA A 18 -8.48 7.00 4.33
CA ALA A 18 -9.31 8.18 4.12
C ALA A 18 -8.50 9.48 4.26
N GLU A 19 -7.60 9.56 5.24
CA GLU A 19 -6.72 10.72 5.42
C GLU A 19 -5.72 10.85 4.28
N VAL A 20 -5.10 9.75 3.84
CA VAL A 20 -4.18 9.77 2.70
C VAL A 20 -4.91 10.17 1.42
N ALA A 21 -6.12 9.68 1.17
CA ALA A 21 -6.95 10.09 0.04
C ALA A 21 -7.25 11.60 0.08
N ALA A 22 -7.58 12.14 1.26
CA ALA A 22 -7.81 13.57 1.43
C ALA A 22 -6.55 14.43 1.22
N ILE A 23 -5.37 13.95 1.67
CA ILE A 23 -4.09 14.66 1.54
C ILE A 23 -3.57 14.64 0.09
N THR A 24 -3.67 13.49 -0.58
CA THR A 24 -3.07 13.27 -1.92
C THR A 24 -4.04 13.57 -3.07
N GLY A 25 -5.34 13.64 -2.79
CA GLY A 25 -6.38 13.74 -3.81
C GLY A 25 -6.62 12.44 -4.60
N ARG A 26 -5.96 11.34 -4.22
CA ARG A 26 -6.18 10.01 -4.81
C ARG A 26 -7.48 9.39 -4.28
N SER A 27 -8.00 8.41 -5.00
CA SER A 27 -9.19 7.68 -4.56
C SER A 27 -8.87 6.79 -3.36
N ILE A 28 -9.85 6.52 -2.50
CA ILE A 28 -9.66 5.65 -1.34
C ILE A 28 -9.29 4.21 -1.75
N ASP A 29 -9.81 3.75 -2.90
CA ASP A 29 -9.53 2.42 -3.43
C ASP A 29 -8.07 2.31 -3.87
N GLU A 30 -7.56 3.29 -4.62
CA GLU A 30 -6.15 3.33 -5.04
C GLU A 30 -5.19 3.39 -3.85
N VAL A 31 -5.54 4.13 -2.81
CA VAL A 31 -4.77 4.17 -1.55
C VAL A 31 -4.79 2.80 -0.87
N GLY A 32 -5.94 2.12 -0.88
CA GLY A 32 -6.10 0.77 -0.34
C GLY A 32 -5.23 -0.25 -1.08
N ASP A 33 -5.31 -0.26 -2.41
CA ASP A 33 -4.51 -1.12 -3.28
C ASP A 33 -3.01 -0.89 -3.05
N LYS A 34 -2.59 0.39 -2.98
CA LYS A 34 -1.18 0.70 -2.76
C LYS A 34 -0.69 0.25 -1.39
N ARG A 35 -1.50 0.44 -0.33
CA ARG A 35 -1.14 -0.02 1.01
C ARG A 35 -1.00 -1.53 1.04
N LEU A 36 -1.97 -2.26 0.50
CA LEU A 36 -1.92 -3.72 0.44
C LEU A 36 -0.64 -4.20 -0.26
N GLN A 37 -0.32 -3.60 -1.42
CA GLN A 37 0.91 -3.90 -2.14
C GLN A 37 2.15 -3.67 -1.27
N THR A 38 2.26 -2.50 -0.63
CA THR A 38 3.42 -2.15 0.21
C THR A 38 3.53 -3.07 1.43
N ASP A 39 2.42 -3.47 2.05
CA ASP A 39 2.42 -4.38 3.18
C ASP A 39 2.90 -5.78 2.77
N ILE A 40 2.46 -6.28 1.60
CA ILE A 40 2.92 -7.55 1.03
C ILE A 40 4.44 -7.51 0.81
N GLU A 41 4.94 -6.46 0.14
CA GLU A 41 6.38 -6.29 -0.15
C GLU A 41 7.20 -6.15 1.14
N CYS A 42 6.75 -5.38 2.13
CA CYS A 42 7.48 -5.17 3.38
C CYS A 42 7.51 -6.43 4.26
N ASN A 43 6.44 -7.22 4.25
CA ASN A 43 6.39 -8.49 4.98
C ASN A 43 7.09 -9.62 4.21
N GLY A 44 7.52 -9.39 2.96
CA GLY A 44 8.12 -10.40 2.10
C GLY A 44 7.15 -11.51 1.73
N TRP A 45 5.84 -11.26 1.78
CA TRP A 45 4.80 -12.23 1.45
C TRP A 45 4.67 -12.47 -0.05
N ASP A 46 5.23 -11.60 -0.89
CA ASP A 46 5.39 -11.87 -2.32
C ASP A 46 6.37 -13.04 -2.60
N VAL A 47 7.37 -13.20 -1.73
CA VAL A 47 8.42 -14.23 -1.84
C VAL A 47 8.13 -15.45 -0.96
N ASN A 48 7.85 -15.21 0.32
CA ASN A 48 7.65 -16.22 1.35
C ASN A 48 6.24 -16.09 1.94
N ASP A 49 5.25 -16.28 1.08
CA ASP A 49 3.85 -16.33 1.49
C ASP A 49 3.63 -17.54 2.43
N PRO A 50 3.38 -17.33 3.73
CA PRO A 50 3.18 -18.43 4.67
C PRO A 50 1.85 -19.18 4.42
N GLU A 51 0.94 -18.61 3.62
CA GLU A 51 -0.34 -19.22 3.26
C GLU A 51 -0.31 -19.86 1.87
N ARG A 52 0.79 -19.76 1.11
CA ARG A 52 0.93 -20.45 -0.18
C ARG A 52 0.96 -21.96 0.07
N GLU A 53 -0.05 -22.65 -0.45
CA GLU A 53 -0.06 -24.12 -0.51
C GLU A 53 1.16 -24.57 -1.33
N GLU A 54 2.04 -25.38 -0.72
CA GLU A 54 3.11 -26.05 -1.45
C GLU A 54 2.48 -27.10 -2.38
N GLU A 55 2.57 -26.90 -3.71
CA GLU A 55 2.15 -27.86 -4.74
C GLU A 55 3.08 -29.08 -4.85
#